data_AF-A0A918AWB2-F1
#
_entry.id   AF-A0A918AWB2-F1
#
_cell.length_a   1.000
_cell.length_b   1.000
_cell.length_c   1.000
_cell.angle_alpha   90.00
_cell.angle_beta   90.00
_cell.angle_gamma   90.00
#
_symmetry.space_group_name_H-M   'P 1'
#
loop_
_entity.id
_entity.type
_entity.pdbx_description
1 polymer ?
#
loop_
_entity_poly.entity_id
_entity_poly.type
_entity_poly.pdbx_seq_one_letter_code
_entity_poly.pdbx_strand_id
1 'polypeptide(L)'
;MTSSGAVLRVGDRVAFDGDDHVVVGLAGSTVRLRADAGGEQVVLAGHLMAAADFAVLEGISLPVMELFGLLESLPAEVVAEAERWRDHLVEIETGLPPGATPGTAARPGFDPNTTSATDRLQAKATELGLSTRTIERKRARLEAQGLWGLVDQRAARTFDVTGQADARLVEVLREMIAAETDLSTGTRSRLIRRVTKRVEELHGEGVVPLPGRSAFYELVDRLTVGWHTFGSAVTRRQTANRPSGAFTETDASRPGEQVQIDSTPIDVMVLAADGVPVRADLTIAVDVATRTICAAVLRPVGTKAVDASLLLAKMLVPEPMRPGWANALRMSASRLPHERLLTIDARMREAAARPVIVPEQVVIDHGKVFVSETFTRACERLGISI
;
A
#
# COMPACT_ATOMS: atom_id res chain seq x y z
N MET A 1 0.62 -35.03 30.17
CA MET A 1 1.32 -34.50 28.97
C MET A 1 0.96 -33.03 28.87
N THR A 2 1.95 -32.16 29.02
CA THR A 2 1.80 -30.71 29.07
C THR A 2 1.42 -30.19 27.69
N SER A 3 0.17 -29.74 27.51
CA SER A 3 -0.28 -29.07 26.29
C SER A 3 0.42 -27.72 26.20
N SER A 4 1.46 -27.64 25.36
CA SER A 4 1.95 -26.36 24.85
C SER A 4 0.77 -25.70 24.17
N GLY A 5 0.33 -24.53 24.66
CA GLY A 5 -0.75 -23.78 24.04
C GLY A 5 -0.32 -23.41 22.62
N ALA A 6 -0.97 -24.00 21.61
CA ALA A 6 -0.75 -23.64 20.22
C ALA A 6 -1.21 -22.19 20.03
N VAL A 7 -0.29 -21.32 19.61
CA VAL A 7 -0.59 -19.91 19.32
C VAL A 7 -1.12 -19.86 17.89
N LEU A 8 -2.42 -19.56 17.74
CA LEU A 8 -3.07 -19.41 16.44
C LEU A 8 -2.65 -18.10 15.77
N ARG A 9 -2.21 -18.15 14.51
CA ARG A 9 -1.77 -17.00 13.70
C ARG A 9 -2.57 -16.90 12.42
N VAL A 10 -2.64 -15.69 11.86
CA VAL A 10 -3.15 -15.49 10.50
C VAL A 10 -2.22 -16.21 9.51
N GLY A 11 -2.80 -17.02 8.63
CA GLY A 11 -2.10 -17.91 7.71
C GLY A 11 -2.02 -19.37 8.17
N ASP A 12 -2.32 -19.67 9.43
CA ASP A 12 -2.33 -21.06 9.91
C ASP A 12 -3.48 -21.85 9.26
N ARG A 13 -3.21 -23.12 8.94
CA ARG A 13 -4.27 -24.07 8.59
C ARG A 13 -4.82 -24.72 9.84
N VAL A 14 -6.13 -24.87 9.90
CA VAL A 14 -6.84 -25.52 11.01
C VAL A 14 -7.92 -26.45 10.50
N ALA A 15 -8.14 -27.58 11.16
CA ALA A 15 -9.33 -28.40 10.99
C ALA A 15 -10.40 -27.93 11.98
N PHE A 16 -11.62 -27.70 11.52
CA PHE A 16 -12.75 -27.28 12.35
C PHE A 16 -14.09 -27.46 11.61
N ASP A 17 -15.13 -27.92 12.32
CA ASP A 17 -16.47 -28.21 11.80
C ASP A 17 -16.46 -29.23 10.64
N GLY A 18 -15.57 -30.22 10.75
CA GLY A 18 -15.42 -31.30 9.77
C GLY A 18 -14.66 -30.94 8.49
N ASP A 19 -14.12 -29.72 8.36
CA ASP A 19 -13.43 -29.22 7.17
C ASP A 19 -12.07 -28.56 7.50
N ASP A 20 -11.20 -28.48 6.49
CA ASP A 20 -9.90 -27.79 6.57
C ASP A 20 -10.05 -26.32 6.18
N HIS A 21 -9.48 -25.44 7.01
CA HIS A 21 -9.65 -24.00 6.93
C HIS A 21 -8.32 -23.27 7.04
N VAL A 22 -8.25 -22.05 6.51
CA VAL A 22 -7.15 -21.11 6.73
C VAL A 22 -7.63 -19.98 7.63
N VAL A 23 -6.83 -19.62 8.63
CA VAL A 23 -7.06 -18.43 9.45
C VAL A 23 -6.72 -17.19 8.62
N VAL A 24 -7.74 -16.45 8.20
CA VAL A 24 -7.56 -15.25 7.36
C VAL A 24 -7.62 -13.95 8.15
N GLY A 25 -8.02 -14.01 9.42
CA GLY A 25 -8.04 -12.84 10.28
C GLY A 25 -8.25 -13.17 11.75
N LEU A 26 -7.63 -12.37 12.61
CA LEU A 26 -7.81 -12.40 14.06
C LEU A 26 -8.18 -10.99 14.51
N ALA A 27 -9.35 -10.85 15.14
CA ALA A 27 -9.83 -9.56 15.65
C ALA A 27 -10.38 -9.75 17.06
N GLY A 28 -9.65 -9.28 18.07
CA GLY A 28 -10.01 -9.46 19.47
C GLY A 28 -10.16 -10.95 19.83
N SER A 29 -11.38 -11.37 20.18
CA SER A 29 -11.73 -12.76 20.50
C SER A 29 -12.40 -13.51 19.33
N THR A 30 -12.37 -12.96 18.11
CA THR A 30 -12.96 -13.58 16.91
C THR A 30 -11.88 -14.02 15.94
N VAL A 31 -12.12 -15.16 15.29
CA VAL A 31 -11.26 -15.78 14.27
C VAL A 31 -12.09 -15.90 13.00
N ARG A 32 -11.56 -15.36 11.90
CA ARG A 32 -12.15 -15.55 10.57
C ARG A 32 -11.44 -16.70 9.88
N LEU A 33 -12.22 -17.71 9.52
CA LEU A 33 -11.77 -18.92 8.85
C LEU A 33 -12.31 -18.93 7.43
N ARG A 34 -11.48 -19.42 6.50
CA ARG A 34 -11.87 -19.68 5.12
C ARG A 34 -11.65 -21.16 4.83
N ALA A 35 -12.69 -21.89 4.47
CA ALA A 35 -12.59 -23.26 4.01
C ALA A 35 -11.87 -23.31 2.66
N ASP A 36 -11.19 -24.42 2.36
CA ASP A 36 -10.58 -24.64 1.04
C ASP A 36 -11.61 -24.56 -0.11
N ALA A 37 -12.87 -24.90 0.17
CA ALA A 37 -13.99 -24.75 -0.76
C ALA A 37 -14.46 -23.29 -0.97
N GLY A 38 -13.82 -22.32 -0.32
CA GLY A 38 -14.07 -20.87 -0.47
C GLY A 38 -15.14 -20.28 0.46
N GLY A 39 -15.79 -21.09 1.29
CA GLY A 39 -16.72 -20.61 2.31
C GLY A 39 -15.99 -19.86 3.44
N GLU A 40 -16.53 -18.73 3.88
CA GLU A 40 -15.98 -17.97 5.01
C GLU A 40 -16.89 -18.02 6.22
N GLN A 41 -16.30 -18.15 7.40
CA GLN A 41 -17.01 -18.11 8.66
C GLN A 41 -16.24 -17.34 9.74
N VAL A 42 -16.97 -16.73 10.65
CA VAL A 42 -16.41 -16.03 11.81
C VAL A 42 -16.84 -16.77 13.07
N VAL A 43 -15.85 -17.20 13.85
CA VAL A 43 -16.07 -17.96 15.09
C VAL A 43 -15.37 -17.29 16.26
N LEU A 44 -15.93 -17.45 17.46
CA LEU A 44 -15.25 -17.00 18.68
C LEU A 44 -14.04 -17.90 18.93
N ALA A 45 -12.88 -17.31 19.21
CA ALA A 45 -11.62 -18.00 19.49
C ALA A 45 -11.78 -19.01 20.63
N GLY A 46 -12.54 -18.66 21.67
CA GLY A 46 -12.83 -19.57 22.78
C GLY A 46 -13.74 -20.74 22.39
N HIS A 47 -14.61 -20.58 21.40
CA HIS A 47 -15.44 -21.65 20.87
C HIS A 47 -14.62 -22.57 19.95
N LEU A 48 -13.85 -21.98 19.04
CA LEU A 48 -12.94 -22.67 18.13
C LEU A 48 -11.93 -23.54 18.89
N MET A 49 -11.23 -22.97 19.89
CA MET A 49 -10.24 -23.70 20.69
C MET A 49 -10.84 -24.77 21.61
N ALA A 50 -12.14 -24.67 21.92
CA ALA A 50 -12.85 -25.64 22.76
C ALA A 50 -13.56 -26.74 21.94
N ALA A 51 -13.57 -26.63 20.61
CA ALA A 51 -14.18 -27.61 19.75
C ALA A 51 -13.34 -28.90 19.72
N ALA A 52 -14.02 -30.05 19.79
CA ALA A 52 -13.35 -31.34 19.94
C ALA A 52 -12.58 -31.77 18.69
N ASP A 53 -12.98 -31.25 17.54
CA ASP A 53 -12.40 -31.48 16.22
C ASP A 53 -11.40 -30.39 15.80
N PHE A 54 -11.13 -29.41 16.68
CA PHE A 54 -10.17 -28.36 16.39
C PHE A 54 -8.73 -28.88 16.45
N ALA A 55 -7.99 -28.72 15.35
CA ALA A 55 -6.56 -28.98 15.28
C ALA A 55 -5.84 -27.95 14.41
N VAL A 56 -4.67 -27.48 14.83
CA VAL A 56 -3.78 -26.68 13.96
C VAL A 56 -2.95 -27.64 13.10
N LEU A 57 -3.10 -27.53 11.79
CA LEU A 57 -2.39 -28.35 10.80
C LEU A 57 -1.03 -27.69 10.50
N GLU A 58 0.03 -28.48 10.29
CA GLU A 58 1.35 -27.95 9.95
C GLU A 58 1.28 -27.12 8.65
N GLY A 59 1.54 -25.81 8.78
CA GLY A 59 1.33 -24.83 7.72
C GLY A 59 2.44 -24.86 6.66
N ILE A 60 2.03 -24.81 5.39
CA ILE A 60 2.88 -24.32 4.31
C ILE A 60 2.95 -22.80 4.49
N SER A 61 4.15 -22.25 4.69
CA SER A 61 4.35 -20.80 4.78
C SER A 61 3.80 -20.14 3.51
N LEU A 62 2.82 -19.26 3.66
CA LEU A 62 2.41 -18.38 2.56
C LEU A 62 3.61 -17.49 2.18
N PRO A 63 3.85 -17.26 0.87
CA PRO A 63 4.93 -16.36 0.45
C PRO A 63 4.67 -14.94 0.95
N VAL A 64 5.67 -14.35 1.61
CA VAL A 64 5.69 -12.94 1.97
C VAL A 64 5.87 -12.12 0.68
N MET A 65 4.95 -11.21 0.41
CA MET A 65 4.90 -10.42 -0.81
C MET A 65 6.04 -9.38 -0.88
N GLU A 66 6.62 -9.20 -2.07
CA GLU A 66 7.80 -8.35 -2.32
C GLU A 66 7.50 -6.83 -2.17
N LEU A 67 8.47 -6.07 -1.63
CA LEU A 67 8.43 -4.60 -1.49
C LEU A 67 8.75 -3.90 -2.82
N PHE A 68 7.80 -3.84 -3.76
CA PHE A 68 8.01 -3.32 -5.12
C PHE A 68 8.51 -1.87 -5.20
N GLY A 69 8.06 -0.95 -4.33
CA GLY A 69 8.36 0.49 -4.44
C GLY A 69 9.79 0.92 -4.09
N LEU A 70 10.56 0.08 -3.39
CA LEU A 70 11.95 0.38 -3.00
C LEU A 70 12.95 0.03 -4.11
N LEU A 71 12.64 -0.99 -4.91
CA LEU A 71 13.49 -1.45 -6.02
C LEU A 71 13.45 -0.49 -7.21
N GLU A 72 12.32 0.17 -7.47
CA GLU A 72 12.15 1.15 -8.55
C GLU A 72 13.05 2.40 -8.41
N SER A 73 13.53 2.67 -7.18
CA SER A 73 14.45 3.77 -6.88
C SER A 73 15.94 3.41 -7.04
N LEU A 74 16.26 2.13 -7.24
CA LEU A 74 17.63 1.63 -7.34
C LEU A 74 18.11 1.63 -8.80
N PRO A 75 19.43 1.77 -9.03
CA PRO A 75 20.00 1.56 -10.36
C PRO A 75 19.67 0.16 -10.89
N ALA A 76 19.36 0.06 -12.18
CA ALA A 76 18.99 -1.20 -12.83
C ALA A 76 20.04 -2.31 -12.64
N GLU A 77 21.33 -1.97 -12.55
CA GLU A 77 22.40 -2.94 -12.33
C GLU A 77 22.32 -3.62 -10.95
N VAL A 78 21.88 -2.89 -9.93
CA VAL A 78 21.71 -3.39 -8.55
C VAL A 78 20.51 -4.34 -8.47
N VAL A 79 19.41 -3.99 -9.15
CA VAL A 79 18.22 -4.85 -9.26
C VAL A 79 18.57 -6.14 -10.00
N ALA A 80 19.27 -6.04 -11.14
CA ALA A 80 19.71 -7.19 -11.91
C ALA A 80 20.67 -8.11 -11.11
N GLU A 81 21.50 -7.55 -10.23
CA GLU A 81 22.34 -8.37 -9.34
C GLU A 81 21.53 -9.13 -8.29
N ALA A 82 20.52 -8.49 -7.71
CA ALA A 82 19.61 -9.13 -6.77
C ALA A 82 18.82 -10.27 -7.44
N GLU A 83 18.35 -10.06 -8.68
CA GLU A 83 17.64 -11.09 -9.46
C GLU A 83 18.54 -12.28 -9.78
N ARG A 84 19.78 -12.05 -10.24
CA ARG A 84 20.76 -13.14 -10.42
C ARG A 84 20.97 -13.94 -9.14
N TRP A 85 21.00 -13.27 -7.99
CA TRP A 85 21.10 -13.94 -6.69
C TRP A 85 19.89 -14.77 -6.33
N ARG A 86 18.67 -14.29 -6.61
CA ARG A 86 17.43 -15.06 -6.44
C ARG A 86 17.46 -16.31 -7.31
N ASP A 87 17.90 -16.20 -8.55
CA ASP A 87 17.94 -17.31 -9.49
C ASP A 87 18.89 -18.42 -9.03
N HIS A 88 20.05 -18.06 -8.46
CA HIS A 88 20.95 -19.04 -7.84
C HIS A 88 20.32 -19.77 -6.64
N LEU A 89 19.52 -19.08 -5.84
CA LEU A 89 18.84 -19.67 -4.68
C LEU A 89 17.73 -20.63 -5.11
N VAL A 90 16.96 -20.25 -6.14
CA VAL A 90 15.93 -21.11 -6.75
C VAL A 90 16.55 -22.38 -7.33
N GLU A 91 17.70 -22.28 -7.99
CA GLU A 91 18.41 -23.45 -8.54
C GLU A 91 18.93 -24.39 -7.44
N ILE A 92 19.39 -23.86 -6.30
CA ILE A 92 19.78 -24.70 -5.16
C ILE A 92 18.56 -25.47 -4.61
N GLU A 93 17.41 -24.82 -4.51
CA GLU A 93 16.21 -25.40 -3.91
C GLU A 93 15.53 -26.41 -4.83
N THR A 94 15.28 -26.00 -6.07
CA THR A 94 14.48 -26.76 -7.05
C THR A 94 15.32 -27.62 -7.99
N GLY A 95 16.63 -27.39 -8.05
CA GLY A 95 17.53 -28.01 -9.04
C GLY A 95 17.47 -27.39 -10.44
N LEU A 96 16.61 -26.40 -10.65
CA LEU A 96 16.37 -25.76 -11.94
C LEU A 96 16.41 -24.23 -11.81
N PRO A 97 16.86 -23.51 -12.85
CA PRO A 97 16.72 -22.06 -12.87
C PRO A 97 15.23 -21.65 -12.94
N PRO A 98 14.88 -20.45 -12.45
CA PRO A 98 13.51 -19.94 -12.57
C PRO A 98 13.08 -19.85 -14.03
N GLY A 99 11.84 -20.29 -14.32
CA GLY A 99 11.29 -20.30 -15.68
C GLY A 99 11.76 -21.44 -16.59
N ALA A 100 12.43 -22.47 -16.04
CA ALA A 100 12.79 -23.67 -16.81
C ALA A 100 11.57 -24.31 -17.49
N THR A 101 11.71 -24.68 -18.76
CA THR A 101 10.62 -25.32 -19.51
C THR A 101 10.33 -26.71 -18.92
N PRO A 102 9.05 -27.15 -18.94
CA PRO A 102 8.70 -28.49 -18.46
C PRO A 102 9.54 -29.57 -19.16
N GLY A 103 10.16 -30.45 -18.37
CA GLY A 103 11.05 -31.50 -18.87
C GLY A 103 12.54 -31.12 -18.93
N THR A 104 12.91 -29.90 -18.50
CA THR A 104 14.34 -29.53 -18.35
C THR A 104 15.00 -30.42 -17.28
N ALA A 105 16.10 -31.08 -17.65
CA ALA A 105 16.88 -31.86 -16.71
C ALA A 105 17.72 -30.96 -15.80
N ALA A 106 17.77 -31.28 -14.50
CA ALA A 106 18.64 -30.59 -13.56
C ALA A 106 20.11 -30.80 -13.93
N ARG A 107 20.93 -29.78 -13.66
CA ARG A 107 22.38 -29.86 -13.91
C ARG A 107 23.01 -30.93 -12.98
N PRO A 108 24.09 -31.61 -13.41
CA PRO A 108 24.82 -32.53 -12.55
C PRO A 108 25.20 -31.87 -11.22
N GLY A 109 24.86 -32.51 -10.10
CA GLY A 109 25.09 -31.97 -8.75
C GLY A 109 23.99 -31.04 -8.22
N PHE A 110 22.90 -30.82 -8.98
CA PHE A 110 21.76 -30.00 -8.57
C PHE A 110 20.41 -30.74 -8.58
N ASP A 111 20.35 -32.00 -9.04
CA ASP A 111 19.11 -32.79 -9.03
C ASP A 111 18.67 -33.11 -7.59
N PRO A 112 17.47 -32.67 -7.15
CA PRO A 112 16.97 -32.93 -5.80
C PRO A 112 16.74 -34.42 -5.50
N ASN A 113 16.57 -35.26 -6.52
CA ASN A 113 16.34 -36.69 -6.35
C ASN A 113 17.65 -37.47 -6.11
N THR A 114 18.79 -36.94 -6.55
CA THR A 114 20.08 -37.65 -6.47
C THR A 114 21.11 -36.96 -5.57
N THR A 115 20.89 -35.70 -5.21
CA THR A 115 21.87 -34.88 -4.50
C THR A 115 21.21 -34.21 -3.31
N SER A 116 21.81 -34.32 -2.12
CA SER A 116 21.26 -33.73 -0.90
C SER A 116 21.24 -32.19 -0.97
N ALA A 117 20.35 -31.54 -0.22
CA ALA A 117 20.28 -30.07 -0.20
C ALA A 117 21.61 -29.43 0.25
N THR A 118 22.33 -30.10 1.17
CA THR A 118 23.66 -29.69 1.63
C THR A 118 24.70 -29.79 0.53
N ASP A 119 24.69 -30.86 -0.26
CA ASP A 119 25.63 -31.04 -1.38
C ASP A 119 25.37 -30.03 -2.50
N ARG A 120 24.09 -29.73 -2.80
CA ARG A 120 23.72 -28.69 -3.79
C ARG A 120 24.17 -27.31 -3.34
N LEU A 121 24.00 -26.99 -2.05
CA LEU A 121 24.48 -25.74 -1.46
C LEU A 121 26.02 -25.64 -1.57
N GLN A 122 26.73 -26.72 -1.26
CA GLN A 122 28.18 -26.79 -1.36
C GLN A 122 28.65 -26.63 -2.81
N ALA A 123 27.99 -27.30 -3.76
CA ALA A 123 28.27 -27.18 -5.19
C ALA A 123 28.10 -25.73 -5.67
N LYS A 124 27.00 -25.06 -5.29
CA LYS A 124 26.79 -23.64 -5.66
C LYS A 124 27.79 -22.71 -4.98
N ALA A 125 28.17 -23.00 -3.73
CA ALA A 125 29.20 -22.25 -3.00
C ALA A 125 30.55 -22.32 -3.72
N THR A 126 30.95 -23.51 -4.20
CA THR A 126 32.15 -23.70 -5.01
C THR A 126 32.06 -22.98 -6.37
N GLU A 127 30.92 -23.09 -7.06
CA GLU A 127 30.68 -22.42 -8.35
C GLU A 127 30.81 -20.89 -8.24
N LEU A 128 30.29 -20.29 -7.17
CA LEU A 128 30.31 -18.84 -6.96
C LEU A 128 31.58 -18.35 -6.23
N GLY A 129 32.48 -19.24 -5.81
CA GLY A 129 33.67 -18.87 -5.04
C GLY A 129 33.35 -18.28 -3.65
N LEU A 130 32.25 -18.74 -3.03
CA LEU A 130 31.74 -18.21 -1.75
C LEU A 130 31.66 -19.30 -0.68
N SER A 131 31.46 -18.89 0.57
CA SER A 131 31.15 -19.83 1.65
C SER A 131 29.66 -20.21 1.64
N THR A 132 29.34 -21.45 2.01
CA THR A 132 27.96 -21.92 2.23
C THR A 132 27.19 -21.01 3.17
N ARG A 133 27.84 -20.54 4.25
CA ARG A 133 27.29 -19.56 5.20
C ARG A 133 26.86 -18.24 4.56
N THR A 134 27.52 -17.80 3.49
CA THR A 134 27.14 -16.58 2.77
C THR A 134 25.85 -16.78 1.99
N ILE A 135 25.68 -17.95 1.38
CA ILE A 135 24.48 -18.32 0.63
C ILE A 135 23.30 -18.53 1.58
N GLU A 136 23.49 -19.24 2.70
CA GLU A 136 22.47 -19.38 3.75
C GLU A 136 22.00 -18.03 4.30
N ARG A 137 22.93 -17.10 4.54
CA ARG A 137 22.59 -15.74 4.95
C ARG A 137 21.78 -14.99 3.88
N LYS A 138 22.06 -15.20 2.60
CA LYS A 138 21.29 -14.60 1.50
C LYS A 138 19.90 -15.24 1.38
N ARG A 139 19.79 -16.56 1.53
CA ARG A 139 18.49 -17.27 1.63
C ARG A 139 17.62 -16.71 2.75
N ALA A 140 18.15 -16.63 3.97
CA ALA A 140 17.40 -16.10 5.12
C ALA A 140 16.94 -14.65 4.91
N ARG A 141 17.71 -13.83 4.17
CA ARG A 141 17.32 -12.46 3.83
C ARG A 141 16.26 -12.40 2.74
N LEU A 142 16.33 -13.28 1.74
CA LEU A 142 15.31 -13.40 0.70
C LEU A 142 13.98 -13.85 1.32
N GLU A 143 13.99 -14.84 2.21
CA GLU A 143 12.79 -15.30 2.93
C GLU A 143 12.18 -14.19 3.79
N ALA A 144 13.01 -13.37 4.47
CA ALA A 144 12.53 -12.34 5.37
C ALA A 144 12.11 -11.03 4.68
N GLN A 145 12.68 -10.70 3.52
CA GLN A 145 12.59 -9.35 2.92
C GLN A 145 12.31 -9.37 1.41
N GLY A 146 12.10 -10.54 0.80
CA GLY A 146 12.02 -10.67 -0.65
C GLY A 146 13.32 -10.25 -1.34
N LEU A 147 13.22 -9.85 -2.62
CA LEU A 147 14.37 -9.44 -3.44
C LEU A 147 15.20 -8.30 -2.80
N TRP A 148 14.59 -7.45 -1.98
CA TRP A 148 15.26 -6.39 -1.23
C TRP A 148 16.38 -6.92 -0.30
N GLY A 149 16.19 -8.10 0.30
CA GLY A 149 17.19 -8.71 1.18
C GLY A 149 18.50 -9.11 0.47
N LEU A 150 18.49 -9.14 -0.87
CA LEU A 150 19.62 -9.51 -1.71
C LEU A 150 20.43 -8.30 -2.22
N VAL A 151 19.94 -7.07 -2.03
CA VAL A 151 20.59 -5.81 -2.42
C VAL A 151 21.83 -5.54 -1.54
N ASP A 152 22.95 -5.10 -2.13
CA ASP A 152 24.13 -4.70 -1.37
C ASP A 152 23.87 -3.40 -0.59
N GLN A 153 23.88 -3.54 0.74
CA GLN A 153 23.72 -2.42 1.66
C GLN A 153 24.85 -1.39 1.57
N ARG A 154 25.97 -1.65 0.87
CA ARG A 154 27.00 -0.65 0.57
C ARG A 154 26.56 0.30 -0.54
N ALA A 155 25.92 -0.20 -1.58
CA ALA A 155 25.25 0.61 -2.60
C ALA A 155 24.07 1.39 -1.99
N ALA A 156 23.40 0.82 -0.97
CA ALA A 156 22.40 1.53 -0.18
C ALA A 156 23.01 2.53 0.84
N ARG A 157 24.25 2.32 1.32
CA ARG A 157 24.96 3.18 2.30
C ARG A 157 25.70 4.36 1.67
N THR A 158 26.01 4.34 0.38
CA THR A 158 26.57 5.53 -0.30
C THR A 158 25.57 6.70 -0.35
N PHE A 159 24.32 6.46 0.06
CA PHE A 159 23.27 7.46 0.26
C PHE A 159 23.02 7.76 1.75
N ASP A 160 24.09 7.90 2.55
CA ASP A 160 23.99 8.41 3.92
C ASP A 160 23.58 9.91 3.87
N VAL A 161 22.40 10.19 4.42
CA VAL A 161 21.49 11.29 4.06
C VAL A 161 21.99 12.72 4.41
N THR A 162 23.23 12.93 4.90
CA THR A 162 23.69 14.27 5.35
C THR A 162 25.13 14.71 5.01
N GLY A 163 26.06 13.87 4.58
CA GLY A 163 27.47 14.27 4.34
C GLY A 163 28.19 14.86 5.58
N GLN A 164 29.34 15.52 5.39
CA GLN A 164 30.26 16.06 6.44
C GLN A 164 29.71 17.24 7.29
N ALA A 165 28.39 17.44 7.38
CA ALA A 165 27.82 18.48 8.22
C ALA A 165 27.90 18.11 9.71
N ASP A 166 28.21 19.07 10.59
CA ASP A 166 28.24 18.87 12.04
C ASP A 166 26.86 18.39 12.54
N ALA A 167 26.85 17.34 13.36
CA ALA A 167 25.63 16.70 13.84
C ALA A 167 24.69 17.68 14.58
N ARG A 168 25.25 18.66 15.30
CA ARG A 168 24.49 19.67 16.05
C ARG A 168 23.77 20.64 15.12
N LEU A 169 24.42 21.00 14.01
CA LEU A 169 23.79 21.81 12.96
C LEU A 169 22.64 21.04 12.30
N VAL A 170 22.83 19.76 12.01
CA VAL A 170 21.79 18.90 11.42
C VAL A 170 20.60 18.75 12.36
N GLU A 171 20.84 18.60 13.65
CA GLU A 171 19.80 18.48 14.69
C GLU A 171 18.93 19.74 14.75
N VAL A 172 19.55 20.92 14.89
CA VAL A 172 18.83 22.21 14.91
C VAL A 172 18.08 22.46 13.60
N LEU A 173 18.68 22.08 12.47
CA LEU A 173 18.06 22.22 11.16
C LEU A 173 16.82 21.32 11.01
N ARG A 174 16.86 20.08 11.51
CA ARG A 174 15.71 19.16 11.54
C ARG A 174 14.59 19.68 12.43
N GLU A 175 14.91 20.16 13.63
CA GLU A 175 13.95 20.75 14.57
C GLU A 175 13.23 21.96 13.93
N MET A 176 14.00 22.85 13.30
CA MET A 176 13.46 24.05 12.65
C MET A 176 12.64 23.75 11.40
N ILE A 177 13.02 22.75 10.60
CA ILE A 177 12.25 22.27 9.45
C ILE A 177 10.90 21.68 9.92
N ALA A 178 10.90 20.87 10.98
CA ALA A 178 9.68 20.32 11.56
C ALA A 178 8.73 21.43 12.06
N ALA A 179 9.27 22.46 12.71
CA ALA A 179 8.51 23.60 13.23
C ALA A 179 8.02 24.58 12.14
N GLU A 180 8.60 24.60 10.93
CA GLU A 180 8.12 25.41 9.80
C GLU A 180 6.84 24.85 9.17
N THR A 181 6.47 23.59 9.44
CA THR A 181 5.30 22.92 8.85
C THR A 181 3.97 23.62 9.17
N ASP A 182 3.88 24.31 10.32
CA ASP A 182 2.66 24.97 10.83
C ASP A 182 2.63 26.50 10.66
N LEU A 183 3.65 27.11 10.05
CA LEU A 183 3.77 28.57 9.95
C LEU A 183 4.04 29.04 8.51
N SER A 184 3.48 30.20 8.16
CA SER A 184 3.48 30.78 6.81
C SER A 184 4.89 30.85 6.18
N THR A 185 4.93 30.51 4.88
CA THR A 185 6.09 30.37 3.98
C THR A 185 7.23 31.35 4.22
N GLY A 186 8.34 30.85 4.78
CA GLY A 186 9.63 31.55 4.76
C GLY A 186 10.46 31.13 3.54
N THR A 187 11.13 32.07 2.88
CA THR A 187 12.15 31.73 1.86
C THR A 187 13.30 30.92 2.48
N ARG A 188 13.93 29.99 1.75
CA ARG A 188 15.09 29.19 2.22
C ARG A 188 16.21 30.04 2.86
N SER A 189 16.47 31.22 2.32
CA SER A 189 17.40 32.22 2.89
C SER A 189 17.05 32.67 4.31
N ARG A 190 15.76 32.66 4.66
CA ARG A 190 15.25 32.99 6.00
C ARG A 190 15.41 31.80 6.95
N LEU A 191 15.14 30.56 6.51
CA LEU A 191 15.39 29.36 7.32
C LEU A 191 16.87 29.29 7.70
N ILE A 192 17.78 29.40 6.74
CA ILE A 192 19.22 29.34 6.98
C ILE A 192 19.65 30.38 8.03
N ARG A 193 19.19 31.63 7.92
CA ARG A 193 19.50 32.68 8.91
C ARG A 193 18.98 32.36 10.31
N ARG A 194 17.78 31.78 10.43
CA ARG A 194 17.21 31.40 11.72
C ARG A 194 17.94 30.22 12.35
N VAL A 195 18.31 29.23 11.54
CA VAL A 195 19.07 28.06 11.98
C VAL A 195 20.45 28.49 12.45
N THR A 196 21.16 29.34 11.71
CA THR A 196 22.44 29.92 12.16
C THR A 196 22.30 30.58 13.53
N LYS A 197 21.32 31.48 13.68
CA LYS A 197 21.09 32.17 14.94
C LYS A 197 20.75 31.19 16.09
N ARG A 198 19.95 30.17 15.82
CA ARG A 198 19.55 29.18 16.82
C ARG A 198 20.71 28.30 17.27
N VAL A 199 21.59 27.92 16.34
CA VAL A 199 22.83 27.19 16.64
C VAL A 199 23.76 28.04 17.52
N GLU A 200 23.90 29.32 17.20
CA GLU A 200 24.69 30.27 18.00
C GLU A 200 24.08 30.48 19.41
N GLU A 201 22.76 30.56 19.53
CA GLU A 201 22.05 30.65 20.81
C GLU A 201 22.24 29.41 21.69
N LEU A 202 22.27 28.21 21.10
CA LEU A 202 22.35 26.95 21.84
C LEU A 202 23.78 26.54 22.20
N HIS A 203 24.75 26.90 21.36
CA HIS A 203 26.13 26.39 21.47
C HIS A 203 27.20 27.48 21.60
N GLY A 204 26.84 28.75 21.42
CA GLY A 204 27.78 29.87 21.39
C GLY A 204 28.26 30.17 19.98
N GLU A 205 28.60 31.44 19.73
CA GLU A 205 29.07 31.92 18.43
C GLU A 205 30.38 31.23 18.03
N GLY A 206 30.43 30.67 16.81
CA GLY A 206 31.62 30.00 16.26
C GLY A 206 31.94 28.61 16.82
N VAL A 207 31.14 28.06 17.74
CA VAL A 207 31.38 26.74 18.36
C VAL A 207 30.98 25.57 17.45
N VAL A 208 29.97 25.79 16.60
CA VAL A 208 29.55 24.82 15.57
C VAL A 208 30.00 25.35 14.21
N PRO A 209 30.88 24.63 13.48
CA PRO A 209 31.33 25.06 12.16
C PRO A 209 30.17 25.03 11.16
N LEU A 210 29.84 26.20 10.59
CA LEU A 210 28.79 26.32 9.59
C LEU A 210 29.38 26.07 8.18
N PRO A 211 28.68 25.28 7.33
CA PRO A 211 29.12 25.07 5.96
C PRO A 211 29.01 26.37 5.15
N GLY A 212 29.82 26.46 4.09
CA GLY A 212 29.70 27.54 3.11
C GLY A 212 28.31 27.59 2.48
N ARG A 213 27.90 28.76 1.98
CA ARG A 213 26.52 29.03 1.53
C ARG A 213 25.96 27.93 0.61
N SER A 214 26.66 27.55 -0.46
CA SER A 214 26.17 26.52 -1.40
C SER A 214 25.97 25.15 -0.71
N ALA A 215 26.94 24.72 0.09
CA ALA A 215 26.87 23.46 0.85
C ALA A 215 25.75 23.47 1.91
N PHE A 216 25.41 24.65 2.46
CA PHE A 216 24.27 24.80 3.36
C PHE A 216 22.94 24.63 2.60
N TYR A 217 22.79 25.26 1.43
CA TYR A 217 21.59 25.06 0.60
C TYR A 217 21.45 23.59 0.16
N GLU A 218 22.54 22.94 -0.23
CA GLU A 218 22.53 21.51 -0.55
C GLU A 218 22.21 20.62 0.67
N LEU A 219 22.64 21.02 1.87
CA LEU A 219 22.28 20.32 3.12
C LEU A 219 20.79 20.47 3.43
N VAL A 220 20.22 21.66 3.24
CA VAL A 220 18.77 21.91 3.38
C VAL A 220 18.00 21.11 2.33
N ASP A 221 18.43 21.14 1.08
CA ASP A 221 17.76 20.40 -0.01
C ASP A 221 17.79 18.91 0.30
N ARG A 222 18.93 18.35 0.73
CA ARG A 222 19.06 16.94 1.15
C ARG A 222 18.15 16.57 2.34
N LEU A 223 18.09 17.43 3.36
CA LEU A 223 17.25 17.21 4.55
C LEU A 223 15.76 17.48 4.30
N THR A 224 15.41 18.06 3.16
CA THR A 224 14.03 18.27 2.71
C THR A 224 13.65 17.38 1.52
N VAL A 225 14.51 16.45 1.09
CA VAL A 225 14.12 15.42 0.10
C VAL A 225 13.04 14.52 0.71
N GLY A 226 11.88 14.46 0.05
CA GLY A 226 10.70 13.72 0.52
C GLY A 226 9.84 14.46 1.56
N TRP A 227 10.33 15.58 2.09
CA TRP A 227 9.58 16.48 2.97
C TRP A 227 9.38 17.80 2.22
N HIS A 228 8.20 18.00 1.66
CA HIS A 228 7.86 19.17 0.85
C HIS A 228 7.70 20.46 1.69
N THR A 229 8.65 20.74 2.59
CA THR A 229 8.74 21.94 3.42
C THR A 229 8.84 23.22 2.58
N PHE A 230 9.34 23.11 1.35
CA PHE A 230 9.39 24.22 0.37
C PHE A 230 8.64 23.92 -0.94
N GLY A 231 7.85 22.84 -0.98
CA GLY A 231 7.08 22.41 -2.15
C GLY A 231 5.64 22.94 -2.15
N SER A 232 5.00 22.89 -3.31
CA SER A 232 3.62 23.38 -3.49
C SER A 232 2.64 22.75 -2.49
N ALA A 233 1.60 23.49 -2.11
CA ALA A 233 0.62 23.11 -1.09
C ALA A 233 -0.10 21.76 -1.34
N VAL A 234 -0.04 21.24 -2.57
CA VAL A 234 -0.66 19.98 -3.00
C VAL A 234 0.07 18.77 -2.40
N THR A 235 1.40 18.81 -2.34
CA THR A 235 2.20 17.66 -1.91
C THR A 235 2.22 17.48 -0.39
N ARG A 236 1.92 18.55 0.37
CA ARG A 236 1.80 18.50 1.84
C ARG A 236 0.54 17.79 2.31
N ARG A 237 -0.59 17.92 1.58
CA ARG A 237 -1.82 17.20 1.91
C ARG A 237 -1.65 15.70 1.77
N GLN A 238 -0.91 15.25 0.75
CA GLN A 238 -0.64 13.82 0.56
C GLN A 238 0.28 13.22 1.65
N THR A 239 1.23 13.97 2.20
CA THR A 239 2.10 13.48 3.28
C THR A 239 1.42 13.46 4.65
N ALA A 240 0.57 14.45 4.96
CA ALA A 240 -0.24 14.45 6.18
C ALA A 240 -1.31 13.35 6.18
N ASN A 241 -1.70 12.90 4.99
CA ASN A 241 -2.67 11.82 4.79
C ASN A 241 -2.05 10.41 4.91
N ARG A 242 -0.76 10.29 5.25
CA ARG A 242 -0.05 9.01 5.32
C ARG A 242 -0.22 8.39 6.72
N PRO A 243 -0.86 7.22 6.88
CA PRO A 243 -0.99 6.57 8.18
C PRO A 243 0.39 6.17 8.73
N SER A 244 0.57 6.26 10.05
CA SER A 244 1.83 6.05 10.78
C SER A 244 2.23 4.57 10.96
N GLY A 245 1.80 3.68 10.07
CA GLY A 245 2.06 2.24 10.13
C GLY A 245 2.44 1.67 8.76
N ALA A 246 3.02 0.46 8.76
CA ALA A 246 3.29 -0.28 7.52
C ALA A 246 2.00 -0.40 6.70
N PHE A 247 2.08 -0.04 5.41
CA PHE A 247 0.96 -0.06 4.47
C PHE A 247 0.47 -1.51 4.37
N THR A 248 -0.63 -1.84 5.06
CA THR A 248 -1.33 -3.10 4.81
C THR A 248 -2.09 -2.85 3.52
N GLU A 249 -1.70 -3.51 2.44
CA GLU A 249 -2.44 -3.39 1.18
C GLU A 249 -3.89 -3.82 1.43
N THR A 250 -4.81 -2.90 1.11
CA THR A 250 -6.23 -3.22 1.14
C THR A 250 -6.55 -4.07 -0.06
N ASP A 251 -6.72 -5.37 0.15
CA ASP A 251 -7.02 -6.34 -0.89
C ASP A 251 -8.55 -6.45 -1.11
N ALA A 252 -8.95 -6.53 -2.38
CA ALA A 252 -10.33 -6.74 -2.81
C ALA A 252 -10.31 -7.61 -4.08
N SER A 253 -10.97 -8.76 -4.01
CA SER A 253 -10.95 -9.81 -5.04
C SER A 253 -12.05 -9.66 -6.09
N ARG A 254 -13.10 -8.88 -5.81
CA ARG A 254 -14.25 -8.69 -6.71
C ARG A 254 -14.83 -7.27 -6.67
N PRO A 255 -15.49 -6.83 -7.77
CA PRO A 255 -16.13 -5.53 -7.80
C PRO A 255 -17.16 -5.38 -6.66
N GLY A 256 -17.09 -4.29 -5.94
CA GLY A 256 -17.96 -3.97 -4.81
C GLY A 256 -17.52 -4.56 -3.47
N GLU A 257 -16.49 -5.41 -3.40
CA GLU A 257 -16.01 -5.92 -2.11
C GLU A 257 -15.53 -4.77 -1.20
N GLN A 258 -14.77 -3.84 -1.78
CA GLN A 258 -14.39 -2.62 -1.10
C GLN A 258 -14.38 -1.42 -2.05
N VAL A 259 -14.98 -0.33 -1.59
CA VAL A 259 -14.91 0.98 -2.23
C VAL A 259 -14.22 1.96 -1.30
N GLN A 260 -13.26 2.71 -1.83
CA GLN A 260 -12.58 3.78 -1.10
C GLN A 260 -13.12 5.14 -1.55
N ILE A 261 -13.41 6.01 -0.58
CA ILE A 261 -13.82 7.39 -0.82
C ILE A 261 -12.73 8.32 -0.32
N ASP A 262 -12.25 9.17 -1.23
CA ASP A 262 -11.29 10.22 -0.92
C ASP A 262 -11.74 11.56 -1.52
N SER A 263 -11.30 12.66 -0.90
CA SER A 263 -11.52 14.02 -1.39
C SER A 263 -10.21 14.75 -1.59
N THR A 264 -10.04 15.30 -2.78
CA THR A 264 -8.86 16.10 -3.10
C THR A 264 -9.26 17.45 -3.72
N PRO A 265 -8.71 18.57 -3.23
CA PRO A 265 -8.87 19.86 -3.89
C PRO A 265 -8.18 19.84 -5.25
N ILE A 266 -8.92 20.14 -6.32
CA ILE A 266 -8.37 20.19 -7.67
C ILE A 266 -7.93 21.61 -8.02
N ASP A 267 -6.88 21.73 -8.85
CA ASP A 267 -6.32 23.02 -9.28
C ASP A 267 -7.04 23.57 -10.51
N VAL A 268 -8.37 23.65 -10.42
CA VAL A 268 -9.26 24.21 -11.44
C VAL A 268 -10.20 25.22 -10.78
N MET A 269 -10.42 26.36 -11.45
CA MET A 269 -11.43 27.34 -11.07
C MET A 269 -12.76 26.98 -11.74
N VAL A 270 -13.84 26.93 -10.97
CA VAL A 270 -15.21 26.73 -11.46
C VAL A 270 -16.03 28.00 -11.19
N LEU A 271 -16.98 28.31 -12.07
CA LEU A 271 -17.95 29.37 -11.80
C LEU A 271 -19.06 28.81 -10.92
N ALA A 272 -19.24 29.40 -9.74
CA ALA A 272 -20.37 29.09 -8.87
C ALA A 272 -21.68 29.64 -9.48
N ALA A 273 -22.83 29.28 -8.91
CA ALA A 273 -24.15 29.66 -9.42
C ALA A 273 -24.37 31.20 -9.43
N ASP A 274 -23.63 31.92 -8.59
CA ASP A 274 -23.60 33.39 -8.53
C ASP A 274 -22.61 34.02 -9.55
N GLY A 275 -21.94 33.20 -10.37
CA GLY A 275 -20.95 33.63 -11.35
C GLY A 275 -19.56 33.89 -10.77
N VAL A 276 -19.33 33.67 -9.47
CA VAL A 276 -18.05 33.91 -8.83
C VAL A 276 -17.08 32.74 -9.09
N PRO A 277 -15.84 32.99 -9.57
CA PRO A 277 -14.83 31.94 -9.68
C PRO A 277 -14.42 31.42 -8.30
N VAL A 278 -14.54 30.11 -8.10
CA VAL A 278 -14.14 29.42 -6.87
C VAL A 278 -13.28 28.21 -7.17
N ARG A 279 -12.40 27.84 -6.23
CA ARG A 279 -11.71 26.53 -6.29
C ARG A 279 -12.70 25.40 -6.05
N ALA A 280 -12.43 24.23 -6.60
CA ALA A 280 -13.24 23.03 -6.39
C ALA A 280 -12.50 21.89 -5.68
N ASP A 281 -13.26 21.13 -4.89
CA ASP A 281 -12.92 19.82 -4.33
C ASP A 281 -13.58 18.72 -5.17
N LEU A 282 -12.81 17.69 -5.49
CA LEU A 282 -13.27 16.48 -6.15
C LEU A 282 -13.29 15.34 -5.14
N THR A 283 -14.48 14.82 -4.85
CA THR A 283 -14.66 13.59 -4.07
C THR A 283 -14.98 12.45 -5.01
N ILE A 284 -14.23 11.35 -4.89
CA ILE A 284 -14.36 10.17 -5.75
C ILE A 284 -14.57 8.93 -4.89
N ALA A 285 -15.46 8.05 -5.33
CA ALA A 285 -15.59 6.68 -4.85
C ALA A 285 -14.98 5.73 -5.88
N VAL A 286 -13.98 4.95 -5.46
CA VAL A 286 -13.22 4.04 -6.31
C VAL A 286 -13.37 2.61 -5.81
N ASP A 287 -13.78 1.71 -6.68
CA ASP A 287 -13.76 0.27 -6.42
C ASP A 287 -12.32 -0.25 -6.41
N VAL A 288 -11.92 -0.93 -5.34
CA VAL A 288 -10.52 -1.35 -5.12
C VAL A 288 -10.12 -2.47 -6.09
N ALA A 289 -11.02 -3.43 -6.33
CA ALA A 289 -10.75 -4.61 -7.16
C ALA A 289 -10.56 -4.24 -8.64
N THR A 290 -11.45 -3.40 -9.18
CA THR A 290 -11.44 -3.05 -10.62
C THR A 290 -10.79 -1.71 -10.93
N ARG A 291 -10.49 -0.90 -9.91
CA ARG A 291 -10.07 0.51 -10.04
C ARG A 291 -11.09 1.38 -10.77
N THR A 292 -12.35 0.95 -10.84
CA THR A 292 -13.43 1.70 -11.47
C THR A 292 -13.83 2.88 -10.60
N ILE A 293 -14.02 4.06 -11.23
CA ILE A 293 -14.66 5.20 -10.58
C ILE A 293 -16.17 4.95 -10.54
N CYS A 294 -16.67 4.55 -9.37
CA CYS A 294 -18.08 4.25 -9.15
C CYS A 294 -18.92 5.53 -9.13
N ALA A 295 -18.40 6.59 -8.50
CA ALA A 295 -19.02 7.90 -8.47
C ALA A 295 -17.99 9.00 -8.26
N ALA A 296 -18.30 10.20 -8.75
CA ALA A 296 -17.51 11.39 -8.48
C ALA A 296 -18.44 12.61 -8.31
N VAL A 297 -18.05 13.53 -7.43
CA VAL A 297 -18.76 14.77 -7.15
C VAL A 297 -17.76 15.92 -7.06
N LEU A 298 -18.03 17.01 -7.76
CA LEU A 298 -17.21 18.22 -7.76
C LEU A 298 -17.94 19.36 -7.06
N ARG A 299 -17.27 20.10 -6.16
CA ARG A 299 -17.91 21.18 -5.37
C ARG A 299 -16.99 22.32 -5.03
N PRO A 300 -17.51 23.53 -4.78
CA PRO A 300 -16.71 24.63 -4.26
C PRO A 300 -16.04 24.32 -2.90
N VAL A 301 -14.77 24.71 -2.76
CA VAL A 301 -14.02 24.63 -1.50
C VAL A 301 -14.76 25.43 -0.41
N GLY A 302 -14.87 24.87 0.80
CA GLY A 302 -15.47 25.56 1.96
C GLY A 302 -16.98 25.40 2.10
N THR A 303 -17.65 24.73 1.16
CA THR A 303 -19.00 24.19 1.40
C THR A 303 -18.90 22.95 2.29
N LYS A 304 -19.79 22.82 3.30
CA LYS A 304 -19.84 21.64 4.20
C LYS A 304 -19.71 20.36 3.35
N ALA A 305 -18.85 19.42 3.75
CA ALA A 305 -18.52 18.22 2.97
C ALA A 305 -19.76 17.52 2.40
N VAL A 306 -19.62 16.90 1.22
CA VAL A 306 -20.71 16.14 0.60
C VAL A 306 -20.76 14.91 1.43
N ASP A 307 -21.92 14.72 2.01
CA ASP A 307 -22.25 13.51 2.71
C ASP A 307 -21.96 12.32 1.77
N ALA A 308 -21.19 11.34 2.24
CA ALA A 308 -20.89 10.11 1.51
C ALA A 308 -22.18 9.42 0.99
N SER A 309 -23.34 9.73 1.57
CA SER A 309 -24.67 9.38 1.06
C SER A 309 -24.91 9.74 -0.41
N LEU A 310 -24.46 10.92 -0.87
CA LEU A 310 -24.65 11.31 -2.28
C LEU A 310 -23.79 10.44 -3.20
N LEU A 311 -22.56 10.13 -2.80
CA LEU A 311 -21.72 9.21 -3.56
C LEU A 311 -22.33 7.81 -3.59
N LEU A 312 -22.77 7.31 -2.43
CA LEU A 312 -23.49 6.04 -2.33
C LEU A 312 -24.69 6.00 -3.28
N ALA A 313 -25.56 7.01 -3.26
CA ALA A 313 -26.70 7.10 -4.16
C ALA A 313 -26.27 7.08 -5.65
N LYS A 314 -25.20 7.80 -6.01
CA LYS A 314 -24.68 7.80 -7.38
C LYS A 314 -24.08 6.45 -7.77
N MET A 315 -23.45 5.71 -6.87
CA MET A 315 -22.92 4.38 -7.15
C MET A 315 -24.05 3.37 -7.44
N LEU A 316 -25.15 3.47 -6.70
CA LEU A 316 -26.29 2.54 -6.75
C LEU A 316 -27.29 2.83 -7.87
N VAL A 317 -27.18 3.97 -8.54
CA VAL A 317 -28.12 4.41 -9.57
C VAL A 317 -27.41 4.55 -10.92
N PRO A 318 -27.91 3.88 -11.99
CA PRO A 318 -27.39 4.08 -13.34
C PRO A 318 -27.35 5.56 -13.72
N GLU A 319 -26.19 6.06 -14.19
CA GLU A 319 -26.06 7.46 -14.60
C GLU A 319 -26.80 7.68 -15.92
N PRO A 320 -27.80 8.56 -15.99
CA PRO A 320 -28.45 8.88 -17.26
C PRO A 320 -27.48 9.62 -18.18
N MET A 321 -27.62 9.39 -19.49
CA MET A 321 -26.93 10.19 -20.50
C MET A 321 -27.25 11.67 -20.33
N ARG A 322 -26.21 12.51 -20.28
CA ARG A 322 -26.39 13.97 -20.18
C ARG A 322 -26.51 14.62 -21.57
N PRO A 323 -27.19 15.76 -21.69
CA PRO A 323 -27.17 16.54 -22.91
C PRO A 323 -25.74 16.82 -23.40
N GLY A 324 -25.50 16.59 -24.69
CA GLY A 324 -24.20 16.80 -25.32
C GLY A 324 -23.20 15.64 -25.18
N TRP A 325 -23.50 14.58 -24.44
CA TRP A 325 -22.64 13.39 -24.38
C TRP A 325 -22.66 12.63 -25.71
N ALA A 326 -21.49 12.15 -26.12
CA ALA A 326 -21.36 11.34 -27.33
C ALA A 326 -22.14 10.02 -27.20
N ASN A 327 -22.81 9.60 -28.28
CA ASN A 327 -23.57 8.33 -28.29
C ASN A 327 -22.70 7.10 -27.97
N ALA A 328 -21.39 7.16 -28.21
CA ALA A 328 -20.44 6.12 -27.84
C ALA A 328 -20.35 5.87 -26.32
N LEU A 329 -20.81 6.83 -25.50
CA LEU A 329 -20.86 6.69 -24.04
C LEU A 329 -22.13 6.00 -23.55
N ARG A 330 -23.06 5.60 -24.42
CA ARG A 330 -24.28 4.90 -24.01
C ARG A 330 -23.97 3.50 -23.50
N MET A 331 -24.71 3.03 -22.50
CA MET A 331 -24.59 1.66 -22.00
C MET A 331 -24.80 0.63 -23.11
N SER A 332 -25.71 0.91 -24.06
CA SER A 332 -25.95 0.08 -25.25
C SER A 332 -24.78 -0.01 -26.22
N ALA A 333 -23.83 0.93 -26.16
CA ALA A 333 -22.61 0.92 -26.97
C ALA A 333 -21.42 0.31 -26.21
N SER A 334 -21.61 -0.13 -24.96
CA SER A 334 -20.55 -0.68 -24.12
C SER A 334 -20.33 -2.18 -24.33
N ARG A 335 -19.22 -2.71 -23.80
CA ARG A 335 -18.97 -4.16 -23.73
C ARG A 335 -19.65 -4.84 -22.54
N LEU A 336 -20.34 -4.08 -21.68
CA LEU A 336 -21.11 -4.66 -20.58
C LEU A 336 -22.35 -5.36 -21.16
N PRO A 337 -22.88 -6.39 -20.47
CA PRO A 337 -24.02 -7.16 -20.98
C PRO A 337 -25.32 -6.35 -20.87
N HIS A 338 -25.49 -5.37 -21.77
CA HIS A 338 -26.54 -4.34 -21.73
C HIS A 338 -27.95 -4.94 -21.64
N GLU A 339 -28.26 -5.94 -22.46
CA GLU A 339 -29.56 -6.59 -22.46
C GLU A 339 -29.87 -7.23 -21.10
N ARG A 340 -28.90 -7.94 -20.52
CA ARG A 340 -29.04 -8.54 -19.18
C ARG A 340 -29.15 -7.47 -18.09
N LEU A 341 -28.43 -6.35 -18.21
CA LEU A 341 -28.55 -5.25 -17.25
C LEU A 341 -29.91 -4.55 -17.36
N LEU A 342 -30.48 -4.46 -18.57
CA LEU A 342 -31.82 -3.90 -18.79
C LEU A 342 -32.93 -4.71 -18.13
N THR A 343 -32.81 -6.04 -18.14
CA THR A 343 -33.81 -6.92 -17.51
C THR A 343 -33.79 -6.80 -15.98
N ILE A 344 -32.64 -6.42 -15.40
CA ILE A 344 -32.48 -6.18 -13.97
C ILE A 344 -32.96 -4.76 -13.61
N ASP A 345 -32.61 -3.75 -14.40
CA ASP A 345 -32.95 -2.36 -14.15
C ASP A 345 -33.30 -1.61 -15.44
N ALA A 346 -34.58 -1.25 -15.59
CA ALA A 346 -35.08 -0.54 -16.77
C ALA A 346 -34.42 0.83 -17.00
N ARG A 347 -33.81 1.45 -15.97
CA ARG A 347 -33.08 2.72 -16.08
C ARG A 347 -31.82 2.58 -16.94
N MET A 348 -31.29 1.37 -17.11
CA MET A 348 -30.14 1.08 -17.99
C MET A 348 -30.43 1.38 -19.48
N ARG A 349 -31.69 1.58 -19.87
CA ARG A 349 -32.07 1.95 -21.24
C ARG A 349 -31.46 3.27 -21.69
N GLU A 350 -31.42 4.26 -20.79
CA GLU A 350 -30.94 5.61 -21.08
C GLU A 350 -29.63 5.92 -20.36
N ALA A 351 -29.03 4.90 -19.75
CA ALA A 351 -27.82 5.05 -18.97
C ALA A 351 -26.57 5.22 -19.86
N ALA A 352 -25.60 5.94 -19.33
CA ALA A 352 -24.24 5.91 -19.80
C ALA A 352 -23.53 4.62 -19.38
N ALA A 353 -22.45 4.29 -20.09
CA ALA A 353 -21.61 3.10 -19.90
C ALA A 353 -20.73 3.20 -18.65
N ARG A 354 -21.34 3.52 -17.49
CA ARG A 354 -20.69 3.46 -16.18
C ARG A 354 -21.22 2.23 -15.43
N PRO A 355 -20.34 1.33 -14.93
CA PRO A 355 -20.75 0.23 -14.07
C PRO A 355 -21.53 0.74 -12.84
N VAL A 356 -22.57 0.01 -12.46
CA VAL A 356 -23.28 0.18 -11.18
C VAL A 356 -22.69 -0.84 -10.23
N ILE A 357 -21.94 -0.35 -9.24
CA ILE A 357 -21.24 -1.18 -8.24
C ILE A 357 -21.87 -0.90 -6.89
N VAL A 358 -22.38 -1.97 -6.25
CA VAL A 358 -22.93 -1.93 -4.89
C VAL A 358 -21.80 -2.35 -3.94
N PRO A 359 -21.33 -1.47 -3.05
CA PRO A 359 -20.25 -1.83 -2.14
C PRO A 359 -20.75 -2.69 -0.98
N GLU A 360 -19.89 -3.58 -0.50
CA GLU A 360 -20.03 -4.31 0.76
C GLU A 360 -19.29 -3.63 1.90
N GLN A 361 -18.16 -3.00 1.59
CA GLN A 361 -17.41 -2.15 2.50
C GLN A 361 -17.09 -0.80 1.84
N VAL A 362 -17.26 0.29 2.59
CA VAL A 362 -16.85 1.63 2.20
C VAL A 362 -15.82 2.16 3.18
N VAL A 363 -14.57 2.29 2.73
CA VAL A 363 -13.49 2.91 3.50
C VAL A 363 -13.40 4.39 3.16
N ILE A 364 -13.28 5.26 4.16
CA ILE A 364 -13.21 6.71 3.98
C ILE A 364 -11.94 7.25 4.65
N ASP A 365 -11.00 7.73 3.85
CA ASP A 365 -9.80 8.40 4.35
C ASP A 365 -10.12 9.86 4.73
N HIS A 366 -9.63 10.30 5.89
CA HIS A 366 -9.84 11.64 6.50
C HIS A 366 -11.16 11.90 7.25
N GLY A 367 -11.52 10.97 8.13
CA GLY A 367 -12.08 11.24 9.46
C GLY A 367 -13.39 12.05 9.54
N LYS A 368 -14.50 11.38 9.92
CA LYS A 368 -15.77 11.90 10.49
C LYS A 368 -16.55 13.00 9.74
N VAL A 369 -15.94 13.80 8.85
CA VAL A 369 -16.58 14.95 8.19
C VAL A 369 -17.48 14.51 7.03
N PHE A 370 -17.24 13.32 6.46
CA PHE A 370 -18.02 12.73 5.36
C PHE A 370 -19.09 11.72 5.82
N VAL A 371 -18.98 11.23 7.06
CA VAL A 371 -19.90 10.23 7.63
C VAL A 371 -21.02 10.97 8.35
N SER A 372 -22.16 11.15 7.68
CA SER A 372 -23.37 11.65 8.32
C SER A 372 -24.20 10.51 8.92
N GLU A 373 -25.16 10.84 9.78
CA GLU A 373 -26.17 9.88 10.24
C GLU A 373 -26.97 9.29 9.07
N THR A 374 -27.24 10.07 8.03
CA THR A 374 -27.91 9.61 6.80
C THR A 374 -27.08 8.53 6.09
N PHE A 375 -25.76 8.71 6.03
CA PHE A 375 -24.86 7.74 5.40
C PHE A 375 -24.81 6.45 6.21
N THR A 376 -24.61 6.55 7.52
CA THR A 376 -24.58 5.39 8.42
C THR A 376 -25.88 4.59 8.32
N ARG A 377 -27.05 5.25 8.41
CA ARG A 377 -28.36 4.58 8.26
C ARG A 377 -28.56 3.95 6.89
N ALA A 378 -28.08 4.59 5.82
CA ALA A 378 -28.17 4.05 4.47
C ALA A 378 -27.31 2.79 4.33
N CYS A 379 -26.08 2.82 4.84
CA CYS A 379 -25.18 1.66 4.86
C CYS A 379 -25.75 0.51 5.70
N GLU A 380 -26.24 0.78 6.91
CA GLU A 380 -26.90 -0.22 7.76
C GLU A 380 -28.09 -0.87 7.06
N ARG A 381 -28.96 -0.08 6.42
CA ARG A 381 -30.13 -0.59 5.69
C ARG A 381 -29.75 -1.45 4.49
N LEU A 382 -28.63 -1.15 3.85
CA LEU A 382 -28.15 -1.83 2.65
C LEU A 382 -27.17 -2.98 2.96
N GLY A 383 -26.83 -3.20 4.24
CA GLY A 383 -25.86 -4.23 4.65
C GLY A 383 -24.42 -3.89 4.31
N ILE A 384 -24.07 -2.61 4.23
CA ILE A 384 -22.76 -2.09 3.84
C ILE A 384 -21.97 -1.73 5.10
N SER A 385 -20.76 -2.26 5.23
CA SER A 385 -19.82 -1.93 6.30
C SER A 385 -19.11 -0.60 6.01
N ILE A 386 -18.81 0.19 7.05
CA ILE A 386 -18.03 1.43 6.96
C ILE A 386 -16.71 1.23 7.68
#